data_AF-W4K3G7-F1
#
_entry.id   AF-W4K3G7-F1
#
_cell.length_a   1.000
_cell.length_b   1.000
_cell.length_c   1.000
_cell.angle_alpha   90.00
_cell.angle_beta   90.00
_cell.angle_gamma   90.00
#
_symmetry.space_group_name_H-M   'P 1'
#
loop_
_entity.id
_entity.type
_entity.pdbx_description
1 polymer ?
#
loop_
_entity_poly.entity_id
_entity_poly.type
_entity_poly.pdbx_seq_one_letter_code
_entity_poly.pdbx_strand_id
1 'polypeptide(L)'
;MRKRHKKPPIKVLLLGQSESGKSTTVKNFQLAYARNAWLEERASWRSVILLNLVRSVNTILDVVSRELAHSESSSRASTRLAFSNSSDETSSEDDEDDRTTQHSHTSSITSRGASNAPKFAFTEQHRLLQLRLGPLRRVQRDLEIRLGAGATENPGDLRGPATPFQSTASQNMSSAVVSSQRHKARPKEFFVHSRSGWRGALSLGRGREGETRIRKGREEAVEEAVEVIAGCSDDIRTLWEDETVHAVLAKRNIRIDDQPGFFLDDVERITSRNYEPSDDDVIRARLRTMGVQEYSFIFEKGSEAGREWIMYDVGGARSYRSAWYPYFMDVNAIIFLAPISVFDEPLAEDRKVNRLEDSFLLWKAVCSSKLLAKVQLILFLNKCDLLQRKLERGQQIRRSVPSFGDRPNEHTAVIKYFRQQFRDISKKYSPEPRGFYSFPTSVVDIKATAVTLGTVREGILRNHLQDAELI
;
A
#
# COMPACT_ATOMS: atom_id res chain seq x y z
N MET A 1 -8.31 45.21 27.51
CA MET A 1 -7.82 43.84 27.24
C MET A 1 -7.25 43.78 25.82
N ARG A 2 -5.92 43.71 25.65
CA ARG A 2 -5.30 43.49 24.33
C ARG A 2 -5.67 42.07 23.88
N LYS A 3 -6.42 41.92 22.77
CA LYS A 3 -6.61 40.63 22.10
C LYS A 3 -5.21 40.11 21.75
N ARG A 4 -4.73 39.06 22.43
CA ARG A 4 -3.54 38.32 21.99
C ARG A 4 -3.85 37.80 20.59
N HIS A 5 -3.25 38.39 19.55
CA HIS A 5 -3.30 37.80 18.22
C HIS A 5 -2.76 36.37 18.33
N LYS A 6 -3.62 35.36 18.09
CA LYS A 6 -3.16 33.98 17.97
C LYS A 6 -2.15 33.95 16.82
N LYS A 7 -0.96 33.40 17.06
CA LYS A 7 0.05 33.22 16.00
C LYS A 7 -0.58 32.35 14.89
N PRO A 8 -0.32 32.65 13.61
CA PRO A 8 -0.86 31.84 12.52
C PRO A 8 -0.37 30.38 12.66
N PRO A 9 -1.21 29.40 12.27
CA PRO A 9 -0.84 27.99 12.33
C PRO A 9 0.30 27.68 11.36
N ILE A 10 1.17 26.75 11.73
CA ILE A 10 2.18 26.22 10.82
C ILE A 10 1.53 25.15 9.95
N LYS A 11 1.54 25.34 8.63
CA LYS A 11 0.96 24.43 7.65
C LYS A 11 2.03 23.57 6.98
N VAL A 12 1.87 22.25 7.07
CA VAL A 12 2.78 21.27 6.46
C VAL A 12 2.00 20.38 5.50
N LEU A 13 2.50 20.23 4.27
CA LEU A 13 1.89 19.36 3.26
C LEU A 13 2.73 18.10 3.06
N LEU A 14 2.10 16.94 3.18
CA LEU A 14 2.75 15.65 2.95
C LEU A 14 2.52 15.20 1.51
N LEU A 15 3.59 15.09 0.73
CA LEU A 15 3.53 14.68 -0.68
C LEU A 15 4.24 13.35 -0.92
N GLY A 16 3.94 12.71 -2.04
CA GLY A 16 4.59 11.47 -2.47
C GLY A 16 3.59 10.48 -3.06
N GLN A 17 4.10 9.47 -3.77
CA GLN A 17 3.29 8.42 -4.39
C GLN A 17 2.40 7.67 -3.40
N SER A 18 1.43 6.90 -3.90
CA SER A 18 0.65 6.01 -3.03
C SER A 18 1.58 5.10 -2.21
N GLU A 19 1.21 4.84 -0.96
CA GLU A 19 1.94 3.96 -0.04
C GLU A 19 3.37 4.40 0.30
N SER A 20 3.69 5.68 0.12
CA SER A 20 4.99 6.24 0.47
C SER A 20 5.22 6.45 1.97
N GLY A 21 4.18 6.33 2.81
CA GLY A 21 4.26 6.53 4.27
C GLY A 21 3.72 7.87 4.80
N LYS A 22 2.98 8.64 3.99
CA LYS A 22 2.40 9.94 4.38
C LYS A 22 1.51 9.84 5.63
N SER A 23 0.46 9.05 5.59
CA SER A 23 -0.45 8.86 6.73
C SER A 23 0.27 8.33 7.97
N THR A 24 1.28 7.47 7.80
CA THR A 24 2.13 7.00 8.91
C THR A 24 2.98 8.12 9.51
N THR A 25 3.43 9.08 8.69
CA THR A 25 4.15 10.27 9.17
C THR A 25 3.24 11.16 10.01
N VAL A 26 1.98 11.36 9.58
CA VAL A 26 0.96 12.07 10.38
C VAL A 26 0.78 11.39 11.74
N LYS A 27 0.63 10.05 11.75
CA LYS A 27 0.50 9.28 12.99
C LYS A 27 1.68 9.48 13.93
N ASN A 28 2.92 9.45 13.40
CA ASN A 28 4.11 9.72 14.21
C ASN A 28 4.15 11.15 14.77
N PHE A 29 3.73 12.15 13.99
CA PHE A 29 3.59 13.53 14.48
C PHE A 29 2.56 13.63 15.61
N GLN A 30 1.39 13.01 15.45
CA GLN A 30 0.35 12.98 16.46
C GLN A 30 0.84 12.27 17.73
N LEU A 31 1.47 11.11 17.59
CA LEU A 31 2.07 10.35 18.69
C LEU A 31 3.11 11.17 19.47
N ALA A 32 3.96 11.93 18.76
CA ALA A 32 5.04 12.71 19.36
C ALA A 32 4.58 14.01 20.04
N TYR A 33 3.56 14.69 19.49
CA TYR A 33 3.23 16.07 19.87
C TYR A 33 1.79 16.29 20.35
N ALA A 34 0.89 15.32 20.16
CA ALA A 34 -0.52 15.38 20.54
C ALA A 34 -0.96 14.04 21.19
N ARG A 35 -0.30 13.67 22.31
CA ARG A 35 -0.42 12.34 22.91
C ARG A 35 -1.81 12.05 23.46
N ASN A 36 -2.53 13.04 23.99
CA ASN A 36 -3.88 12.81 24.50
C ASN A 36 -4.85 12.48 23.35
N ALA A 37 -4.83 13.26 22.27
CA ALA A 37 -5.61 12.99 21.07
C ALA A 37 -5.26 11.61 20.47
N TRP A 38 -3.98 11.23 20.50
CA TRP A 38 -3.56 9.90 20.09
C TRP A 38 -4.18 8.78 20.95
N LEU A 39 -4.15 8.93 22.28
CA LEU A 39 -4.68 7.92 23.21
C LEU A 39 -6.20 7.75 23.06
N GLU A 40 -6.93 8.85 22.85
CA GLU A 40 -8.38 8.82 22.58
C GLU A 40 -8.73 8.05 21.30
N GLU A 41 -7.88 8.12 20.28
CA GLU A 41 -8.10 7.46 19.00
C GLU A 41 -7.49 6.05 18.93
N ARG A 42 -6.59 5.68 19.84
CA ARG A 42 -5.87 4.38 19.78
C ARG A 42 -6.83 3.19 19.76
N ALA A 43 -7.87 3.21 20.58
CA ALA A 43 -8.86 2.13 20.66
C ALA A 43 -9.64 1.95 19.34
N SER A 44 -9.94 3.06 18.65
CA SER A 44 -10.63 3.10 17.37
C SER A 44 -9.89 2.34 16.26
N TRP A 45 -8.56 2.24 16.34
CA TRP A 45 -7.76 1.52 15.35
C TRP A 45 -7.89 -0.01 15.41
N ARG A 46 -8.47 -0.56 16.48
CA ARG A 46 -8.67 -2.02 16.64
C ARG A 46 -9.36 -2.62 15.41
N SER A 47 -10.46 -2.01 14.95
CA SER A 47 -11.21 -2.46 13.77
C SER A 47 -10.37 -2.44 12.48
N VAL A 48 -9.50 -1.45 12.32
CA VAL A 48 -8.63 -1.35 11.14
C VAL A 48 -7.54 -2.42 11.18
N ILE A 49 -6.95 -2.66 12.35
CA ILE A 49 -5.91 -3.68 12.54
C ILE A 49 -6.47 -5.08 12.30
N LEU A 50 -7.63 -5.38 12.88
CA LEU A 50 -8.35 -6.64 12.62
C LEU A 50 -8.70 -6.79 11.15
N LEU A 51 -9.15 -5.72 10.48
CA LEU A 51 -9.38 -5.75 9.04
C LEU A 51 -8.09 -6.03 8.25
N ASN A 52 -6.96 -5.42 8.62
CA ASN A 52 -5.68 -5.67 7.95
C ASN A 52 -5.22 -7.13 8.10
N LEU A 53 -5.34 -7.70 9.30
CA LEU A 53 -5.07 -9.12 9.55
C LEU A 53 -5.97 -10.01 8.68
N VAL A 54 -7.29 -9.83 8.77
CA VAL A 54 -8.27 -10.64 8.04
C VAL A 54 -8.08 -10.55 6.52
N ARG A 55 -7.78 -9.37 5.99
CA ARG A 55 -7.50 -9.20 4.55
C ARG A 55 -6.23 -9.93 4.11
N SER A 56 -5.20 -9.95 4.96
CA SER A 56 -3.98 -10.72 4.69
C SER A 56 -4.29 -12.21 4.61
N VAL A 57 -5.05 -12.74 5.58
CA VAL A 57 -5.49 -14.14 5.60
C VAL A 57 -6.34 -14.47 4.36
N ASN A 58 -7.36 -13.67 4.04
CA ASN A 58 -8.20 -13.91 2.88
C ASN A 58 -7.43 -13.83 1.55
N THR A 59 -6.40 -12.99 1.48
CA THR A 59 -5.49 -12.95 0.31
C THR A 59 -4.71 -14.25 0.16
N ILE A 60 -4.20 -14.82 1.26
CA ILE A 60 -3.55 -16.14 1.26
C ILE A 60 -4.54 -17.21 0.80
N LEU A 61 -5.74 -17.24 1.40
CA LEU A 61 -6.77 -18.21 1.05
C LEU A 61 -7.13 -18.15 -0.43
N ASP A 62 -7.29 -16.95 -1.02
CA ASP A 62 -7.56 -16.78 -2.45
C ASP A 62 -6.45 -17.35 -3.34
N VAL A 63 -5.18 -17.21 -2.92
CA VAL A 63 -4.04 -17.76 -3.65
C VAL A 63 -4.04 -19.29 -3.56
N VAL A 64 -4.22 -19.84 -2.37
CA VAL A 64 -4.28 -21.29 -2.12
C VAL A 64 -5.45 -21.92 -2.89
N SER A 65 -6.65 -21.30 -2.87
CA SER A 65 -7.83 -21.81 -3.60
C SER A 65 -7.60 -21.86 -5.09
N ARG A 66 -6.91 -20.85 -5.65
CA ARG A 66 -6.56 -20.86 -7.07
C ARG A 66 -5.62 -22.01 -7.40
N GLU A 67 -4.56 -22.23 -6.62
CA GLU A 67 -3.62 -23.33 -6.90
C GLU A 67 -4.28 -24.71 -6.76
N LEU A 68 -5.11 -24.92 -5.73
CA LEU A 68 -5.87 -26.15 -5.56
C LEU A 68 -6.73 -26.46 -6.80
N ALA A 69 -7.48 -25.49 -7.31
CA ALA A 69 -8.28 -25.66 -8.53
C ALA A 69 -7.43 -25.97 -9.79
N HIS A 70 -6.21 -25.43 -9.88
CA HIS A 70 -5.30 -25.76 -10.99
C HIS A 70 -4.74 -27.19 -10.85
N SER A 71 -4.49 -27.66 -9.64
CA SER A 71 -4.02 -29.04 -9.39
C SER A 71 -5.08 -30.09 -9.77
N GLU A 72 -6.35 -29.83 -9.45
CA GLU A 72 -7.48 -30.73 -9.72
C GLU A 72 -7.91 -30.74 -11.19
N SER A 73 -7.81 -29.60 -11.88
CA SER A 73 -8.06 -29.55 -13.33
C SER A 73 -6.95 -30.26 -14.12
N SER A 74 -5.69 -30.13 -13.69
CA SER A 74 -4.55 -30.84 -14.31
C SER A 74 -4.60 -32.35 -14.05
N SER A 75 -5.01 -32.81 -12.86
CA SER A 75 -5.17 -34.24 -12.58
C SER A 75 -6.29 -34.84 -13.43
N ARG A 76 -7.46 -34.19 -13.51
CA ARG A 76 -8.59 -34.65 -14.35
C ARG A 76 -8.25 -34.67 -15.85
N ALA A 77 -7.46 -33.72 -16.34
CA ALA A 77 -6.96 -33.73 -17.71
C ALA A 77 -5.99 -34.89 -17.97
N SER A 78 -5.11 -35.18 -17.00
CA SER A 78 -4.16 -36.30 -17.09
C SER A 78 -4.88 -37.66 -17.06
N THR A 79 -5.91 -37.81 -16.22
CA THR A 79 -6.74 -39.04 -16.18
C THR A 79 -7.53 -39.25 -17.47
N ARG A 80 -8.05 -38.18 -18.09
CA ARG A 80 -8.76 -38.29 -19.38
C ARG A 80 -7.84 -38.72 -20.52
N LEU A 81 -6.60 -38.21 -20.56
CA LEU A 81 -5.60 -38.64 -21.54
C LEU A 81 -5.12 -40.07 -21.31
N ALA A 82 -5.07 -40.54 -20.05
CA ALA A 82 -4.74 -41.93 -19.74
C ALA A 82 -5.83 -42.91 -20.19
N PHE A 83 -7.11 -42.51 -20.10
CA PHE A 83 -8.25 -43.30 -20.58
C PHE A 83 -8.40 -43.32 -22.10
N SER A 84 -7.92 -42.29 -22.82
CA SER A 84 -7.99 -42.28 -24.30
C SER A 84 -6.90 -43.13 -24.96
N ASN A 85 -5.83 -43.48 -24.25
CA ASN A 85 -4.73 -44.29 -24.76
C ASN A 85 -4.84 -45.79 -24.41
N SER A 86 -5.92 -46.22 -23.76
CA SER A 86 -6.11 -47.62 -23.35
C SER A 86 -7.15 -48.37 -24.20
N SER A 87 -7.50 -47.86 -25.38
CA SER A 87 -8.45 -48.53 -26.27
C SER A 87 -7.96 -48.48 -27.71
N ASP A 88 -6.99 -49.32 -28.05
CA ASP A 88 -6.89 -49.90 -29.41
C ASP A 88 -5.95 -51.11 -29.43
N GLU A 89 -6.53 -52.31 -29.27
CA GLU A 89 -6.00 -53.57 -29.82
C GLU A 89 -7.18 -54.51 -30.05
N THR A 90 -7.60 -54.70 -31.32
CA THR A 90 -7.71 -55.99 -32.06
C THR A 90 -8.76 -56.00 -33.20
N SER A 91 -8.26 -56.30 -34.42
CA SER A 91 -8.87 -57.01 -35.60
C SER A 91 -10.20 -56.51 -36.23
N SER A 92 -10.44 -56.46 -37.54
CA SER A 92 -9.98 -57.28 -38.69
C SER A 92 -10.28 -56.62 -40.06
N GLU A 93 -9.37 -56.84 -41.03
CA GLU A 93 -9.50 -57.11 -42.48
C GLU A 93 -10.88 -56.99 -43.19
N ASP A 94 -11.02 -56.13 -44.23
CA ASP A 94 -10.90 -56.47 -45.68
C ASP A 94 -11.49 -55.41 -46.66
N ASP A 95 -10.69 -55.13 -47.70
CA ASP A 95 -10.89 -54.76 -49.12
C ASP A 95 -11.71 -53.57 -49.72
N GLU A 96 -10.97 -52.87 -50.61
CA GLU A 96 -11.27 -52.19 -51.92
C GLU A 96 -12.51 -51.26 -52.02
N ASP A 97 -12.47 -50.01 -52.50
CA ASP A 97 -11.91 -49.52 -53.76
C ASP A 97 -12.24 -48.00 -53.93
N ASP A 98 -11.56 -47.40 -54.92
CA ASP A 98 -11.89 -46.19 -55.69
C ASP A 98 -11.57 -44.74 -55.20
N ARG A 99 -11.17 -43.97 -56.21
CA ARG A 99 -10.38 -42.75 -56.28
C ARG A 99 -11.19 -41.48 -55.99
N THR A 100 -10.56 -40.46 -55.42
CA THR A 100 -10.27 -39.16 -56.09
C THR A 100 -9.64 -38.11 -55.15
N THR A 101 -8.66 -37.42 -55.73
CA THR A 101 -7.92 -36.23 -55.30
C THR A 101 -8.73 -35.10 -54.63
N GLN A 102 -8.24 -34.53 -53.52
CA GLN A 102 -7.87 -33.09 -53.42
C GLN A 102 -7.19 -32.71 -52.08
N HIS A 103 -6.16 -31.88 -52.24
CA HIS A 103 -5.33 -31.11 -51.29
C HIS A 103 -5.84 -30.81 -49.87
N SER A 104 -4.97 -30.95 -48.85
CA SER A 104 -4.28 -29.80 -48.22
C SER A 104 -3.47 -30.14 -46.94
N HIS A 105 -2.19 -29.74 -46.98
CA HIS A 105 -1.28 -29.34 -45.91
C HIS A 105 -1.37 -29.96 -44.50
N THR A 106 -0.51 -30.96 -44.30
CA THR A 106 0.08 -31.34 -43.01
C THR A 106 0.86 -30.17 -42.41
N SER A 107 0.36 -29.62 -41.30
CA SER A 107 1.16 -28.78 -40.40
C SER A 107 1.45 -29.58 -39.13
N SER A 108 2.65 -30.16 -39.08
CA SER A 108 3.23 -30.77 -37.90
C SER A 108 3.40 -29.71 -36.80
N ILE A 109 2.45 -29.63 -35.87
CA ILE A 109 2.66 -28.92 -34.60
C ILE A 109 3.25 -29.93 -33.62
N THR A 110 4.58 -29.96 -33.58
CA THR A 110 5.33 -30.54 -32.47
C THR A 110 4.85 -29.89 -31.17
N SER A 111 4.22 -30.67 -30.30
CA SER A 111 3.85 -30.31 -28.94
C SER A 111 5.11 -30.05 -28.10
N ARG A 112 5.64 -28.84 -28.19
CA ARG A 112 6.72 -28.37 -27.32
C ARG A 112 6.22 -28.29 -25.88
N GLY A 113 6.65 -29.26 -25.08
CA GLY A 113 6.94 -29.14 -23.65
C GLY A 113 5.80 -28.61 -22.78
N ALA A 114 4.95 -29.52 -22.30
CA ALA A 114 4.23 -29.28 -21.05
C ALA A 114 5.26 -28.97 -19.95
N SER A 115 5.29 -27.72 -19.49
CA SER A 115 6.17 -27.30 -18.41
C SER A 115 5.83 -28.10 -17.15
N ASN A 116 6.67 -29.09 -16.82
CA ASN A 116 6.70 -29.76 -15.51
C ASN A 116 7.16 -28.74 -14.47
N ALA A 117 6.29 -27.79 -14.12
CA ALA A 117 6.47 -27.01 -12.90
C ALA A 117 6.19 -27.95 -11.70
N PRO A 118 6.98 -27.90 -10.63
CA PRO A 118 6.71 -28.70 -9.45
C PRO A 118 5.27 -28.42 -8.97
N LYS A 119 4.49 -29.50 -8.85
CA LYS A 119 3.15 -29.47 -8.26
C LYS A 119 3.34 -29.23 -6.77
N PHE A 120 2.77 -28.16 -6.24
CA PHE A 120 2.73 -27.96 -4.80
C PHE A 120 1.88 -29.06 -4.18
N ALA A 121 2.40 -29.74 -3.16
CA ALA A 121 1.72 -30.85 -2.49
C ALA A 121 0.70 -30.33 -1.48
N PHE A 122 -0.38 -29.72 -1.97
CA PHE A 122 -1.48 -29.34 -1.10
C PHE A 122 -2.15 -30.60 -0.53
N THR A 123 -2.27 -30.62 0.79
CA THR A 123 -2.85 -31.74 1.56
C THR A 123 -4.32 -31.48 1.91
N GLU A 124 -4.99 -32.49 2.46
CA GLU A 124 -6.36 -32.34 2.97
C GLU A 124 -6.45 -31.28 4.09
N GLN A 125 -5.38 -31.11 4.87
CA GLN A 125 -5.28 -30.06 5.88
C GLN A 125 -5.49 -28.66 5.27
N HIS A 126 -4.97 -28.40 4.07
CA HIS A 126 -5.16 -27.11 3.40
C HIS A 126 -6.62 -26.87 3.01
N ARG A 127 -7.35 -27.92 2.59
CA ARG A 127 -8.79 -27.83 2.30
C ARG A 127 -9.60 -27.57 3.57
N LEU A 128 -9.25 -28.24 4.67
CA LEU A 128 -9.87 -28.02 5.97
C LEU A 128 -9.65 -26.58 6.47
N LEU A 129 -8.43 -26.04 6.34
CA LEU A 129 -8.14 -24.65 6.69
C LEU A 129 -8.99 -23.67 5.87
N GLN A 130 -9.19 -23.91 4.56
CA GLN A 130 -10.06 -23.07 3.74
C GLN A 130 -11.51 -23.07 4.21
N LEU A 131 -12.03 -24.23 4.63
CA LEU A 131 -13.39 -24.34 5.15
C LEU A 131 -13.52 -23.63 6.50
N ARG A 132 -12.60 -23.90 7.44
CA ARG A 132 -12.62 -23.35 8.80
C ARG A 132 -12.39 -21.84 8.85
N LEU A 133 -11.57 -21.31 7.95
CA LEU A 133 -11.31 -19.87 7.83
C LEU A 133 -12.34 -19.14 6.95
N GLY A 134 -13.30 -19.86 6.36
CA GLY A 134 -14.39 -19.29 5.56
C GLY A 134 -15.17 -18.13 6.22
N PRO A 135 -15.49 -18.18 7.53
CA PRO A 135 -16.16 -17.09 8.24
C PRO A 135 -15.44 -15.73 8.16
N LEU A 136 -14.11 -15.72 8.02
CA LEU A 136 -13.33 -14.49 7.94
C LEU A 136 -13.68 -13.63 6.72
N ARG A 137 -14.27 -14.20 5.67
CA ARG A 137 -14.77 -13.41 4.52
C ARG A 137 -15.96 -12.53 4.89
N ARG A 138 -16.84 -13.02 5.77
CA ARG A 138 -17.96 -12.22 6.31
C ARG A 138 -17.42 -11.13 7.22
N VAL A 139 -16.52 -11.48 8.14
CA VAL A 139 -15.86 -10.51 9.03
C VAL A 139 -15.20 -9.38 8.24
N GLN A 140 -14.47 -9.71 7.17
CA GLN A 140 -13.89 -8.70 6.28
C GLN A 140 -14.95 -7.74 5.75
N ARG A 141 -16.02 -8.27 5.15
CA ARG A 141 -17.09 -7.46 4.55
C ARG A 141 -17.76 -6.56 5.59
N ASP A 142 -18.03 -7.09 6.78
CA ASP A 142 -18.70 -6.36 7.85
C ASP A 142 -17.82 -5.22 8.38
N LEU A 143 -16.51 -5.46 8.53
CA LEU A 143 -15.54 -4.42 8.91
C LEU A 143 -15.36 -3.36 7.80
N GLU A 144 -15.33 -3.77 6.52
CA GLU A 144 -15.23 -2.85 5.37
C GLU A 144 -16.45 -1.92 5.28
N ILE A 145 -17.67 -2.46 5.40
CA ILE A 145 -18.91 -1.67 5.39
C ILE A 145 -18.90 -0.62 6.49
N ARG A 146 -18.42 -0.97 7.69
CA ARG A 146 -18.35 -0.05 8.83
C ARG A 146 -17.30 1.03 8.66
N LEU A 147 -16.12 0.67 8.14
CA LEU A 147 -15.02 1.59 7.94
C LEU A 147 -15.23 2.50 6.73
N GLY A 148 -16.07 2.11 5.77
CA GLY A 148 -16.33 2.87 4.56
C GLY A 148 -17.56 2.40 3.79
N ALA A 149 -18.74 2.91 4.14
CA ALA A 149 -19.89 2.88 3.24
C ALA A 149 -19.62 3.81 2.05
N GLY A 150 -19.13 3.26 0.93
CA GLY A 150 -18.99 3.99 -0.35
C GLY A 150 -17.67 3.83 -1.13
N ALA A 151 -16.88 2.78 -0.89
CA ALA A 151 -15.57 2.60 -1.52
C ALA A 151 -15.56 1.50 -2.60
N THR A 152 -16.08 1.78 -3.79
CA THR A 152 -15.78 0.98 -4.99
C THR A 152 -15.12 1.86 -6.04
N GLU A 153 -13.83 1.64 -6.30
CA GLU A 153 -13.18 2.15 -7.51
C GLU A 153 -13.73 1.41 -8.74
N ASN A 154 -14.09 2.15 -9.79
CA ASN A 154 -14.20 1.58 -11.13
C ASN A 154 -12.80 1.53 -11.77
N PRO A 155 -12.41 0.44 -12.46
CA PRO A 155 -11.10 0.32 -13.09
C PRO A 155 -10.73 1.44 -14.10
N GLY A 156 -11.73 2.20 -14.57
CA GLY A 156 -11.54 3.36 -15.45
C GLY A 156 -10.93 4.59 -14.76
N ASP A 157 -11.07 4.73 -13.44
CA ASP A 157 -10.67 5.93 -12.69
C ASP A 157 -9.18 5.93 -12.26
N LEU A 158 -8.42 4.90 -12.63
CA LEU A 158 -7.03 4.71 -12.22
C LEU A 158 -6.02 5.49 -13.09
N ARG A 159 -6.43 5.96 -14.27
CA ARG A 159 -5.57 6.76 -15.14
C ARG A 159 -5.68 8.24 -14.79
N GLY A 160 -4.65 8.74 -14.12
CA GLY A 160 -4.42 10.17 -13.92
C GLY A 160 -3.03 10.59 -14.41
N PRO A 161 -2.78 11.90 -14.54
CA PRO A 161 -1.47 12.40 -14.94
C PRO A 161 -0.38 11.99 -13.94
N ALA A 162 0.85 11.82 -14.43
CA ALA A 162 1.99 11.50 -13.58
C ALA A 162 2.34 12.64 -12.62
N THR A 163 1.95 13.87 -12.93
CA THR A 163 2.26 15.05 -12.10
C THR A 163 0.98 15.83 -11.80
N PRO A 164 0.90 16.51 -10.64
CA PRO A 164 -0.28 17.29 -10.25
C PRO A 164 -0.51 18.53 -11.14
N PHE A 165 0.46 18.89 -11.98
CA PHE A 165 0.46 20.12 -12.79
C PHE A 165 0.13 19.89 -14.27
N GLN A 166 -0.07 18.64 -14.71
CA GLN A 166 -0.47 18.36 -16.09
C GLN A 166 -1.99 18.52 -16.24
N SER A 167 -2.40 19.41 -17.16
CA SER A 167 -3.81 19.58 -17.54
C SER A 167 -4.30 18.34 -18.29
N THR A 168 -5.48 17.84 -17.92
CA THR A 168 -6.19 16.74 -18.61
C THR A 168 -6.70 17.12 -20.00
N ALA A 169 -6.56 18.40 -20.41
CA ALA A 169 -7.10 18.91 -21.66
C ALA A 169 -6.41 18.37 -22.94
N SER A 170 -5.24 17.73 -22.84
CA SER A 170 -4.42 17.38 -24.03
C SER A 170 -4.38 15.89 -24.40
N GLN A 171 -5.20 15.01 -23.78
CA GLN A 171 -5.17 13.55 -24.06
C GLN A 171 -6.39 12.97 -24.79
N ASN A 172 -7.35 13.80 -25.24
CA ASN A 172 -8.56 13.30 -25.91
C ASN A 172 -8.44 13.03 -27.43
N MET A 173 -7.24 12.88 -27.98
CA MET A 173 -7.05 12.62 -29.41
C MET A 173 -5.95 11.56 -29.64
N SER A 174 -6.24 10.30 -29.31
CA SER A 174 -5.78 9.13 -30.10
C SER A 174 -6.28 7.81 -29.52
N SER A 175 -7.26 7.23 -30.22
CA SER A 175 -7.55 5.80 -30.39
C SER A 175 -7.72 4.92 -29.15
N ALA A 176 -8.99 4.70 -28.78
CA ALA A 176 -9.42 3.50 -28.09
C ALA A 176 -9.39 2.30 -29.06
N VAL A 177 -8.36 1.47 -28.95
CA VAL A 177 -8.39 0.08 -29.43
C VAL A 177 -8.28 -0.80 -28.21
N VAL A 178 -9.43 -1.31 -27.76
CA VAL A 178 -9.54 -2.18 -26.59
C VAL A 178 -9.22 -3.60 -27.03
N SER A 179 -7.97 -4.05 -26.81
CA SER A 179 -7.67 -5.48 -26.81
C SER A 179 -8.04 -6.07 -25.45
N SER A 180 -9.03 -6.94 -25.42
CA SER A 180 -9.50 -7.69 -24.25
C SER A 180 -8.49 -8.76 -23.82
N GLN A 181 -7.41 -8.35 -23.16
CA GLN A 181 -6.56 -9.29 -22.43
C GLN A 181 -7.10 -9.47 -21.02
N ARG A 182 -7.49 -10.70 -20.68
CA ARG A 182 -7.90 -11.16 -19.34
C ARG A 182 -6.84 -10.75 -18.30
N HIS A 183 -7.10 -9.68 -17.57
CA HIS A 183 -6.27 -9.27 -16.45
C HIS A 183 -6.41 -10.29 -15.30
N LYS A 184 -5.28 -10.85 -14.84
CA LYS A 184 -5.20 -11.59 -13.58
C LYS A 184 -5.71 -10.67 -12.46
N ALA A 185 -6.87 -10.98 -11.87
CA ALA A 185 -7.49 -10.19 -10.82
C ALA A 185 -6.59 -10.15 -9.57
N ARG A 186 -5.99 -8.98 -9.30
CA ARG A 186 -5.47 -8.65 -7.98
C ARG A 186 -6.65 -8.38 -7.03
N PRO A 187 -6.54 -8.71 -5.73
CA PRO A 187 -7.55 -8.36 -4.76
C PRO A 187 -7.75 -6.83 -4.78
N LYS A 188 -9.01 -6.38 -4.87
CA LYS A 188 -9.35 -4.96 -4.82
C LYS A 188 -8.91 -4.39 -3.48
N GLU A 189 -8.23 -3.25 -3.50
CA GLU A 189 -7.73 -2.65 -2.28
C GLU A 189 -8.83 -1.82 -1.59
N PHE A 190 -9.10 -2.09 -0.31
CA PHE A 190 -10.01 -1.27 0.50
C PHE A 190 -9.40 0.09 0.82
N PHE A 191 -10.21 1.15 0.74
CA PHE A 191 -9.83 2.53 0.98
C PHE A 191 -10.96 3.29 1.67
N VAL A 192 -10.64 4.47 2.20
CA VAL A 192 -11.63 5.38 2.79
C VAL A 192 -11.53 6.77 2.16
N HIS A 193 -12.69 7.37 1.88
CA HIS A 193 -12.77 8.74 1.39
C HIS A 193 -12.58 9.75 2.52
N SER A 194 -11.90 10.85 2.23
CA SER A 194 -11.73 11.95 3.19
C SER A 194 -13.06 12.55 3.70
N ARG A 195 -14.17 12.33 2.98
CA ARG A 195 -15.52 12.78 3.34
C ARG A 195 -16.33 11.73 4.10
N SER A 196 -15.95 10.44 4.01
CA SER A 196 -16.69 9.33 4.62
C SER A 196 -16.28 9.07 6.07
N GLY A 197 -15.41 9.90 6.64
CA GLY A 197 -15.23 10.05 8.09
C GLY A 197 -15.03 8.74 8.83
N TRP A 198 -14.12 7.86 8.41
CA TRP A 198 -13.77 6.66 9.22
C TRP A 198 -13.45 7.04 10.67
N ARG A 199 -12.89 8.23 10.91
CA ARG A 199 -12.73 8.82 12.24
C ARG A 199 -14.06 9.02 12.97
N GLY A 200 -15.12 9.50 12.32
CA GLY A 200 -16.47 9.56 12.89
C GLY A 200 -17.20 8.20 12.93
N ALA A 201 -16.82 7.25 12.08
CA ALA A 201 -17.27 5.87 12.21
C ALA A 201 -16.68 5.18 13.45
N LEU A 202 -15.48 5.60 13.87
CA LEU A 202 -14.72 5.02 14.97
C LEU A 202 -14.59 5.89 16.23
N SER A 203 -14.89 7.19 16.21
CA SER A 203 -14.72 8.07 17.36
C SER A 203 -15.81 7.81 18.39
N LEU A 204 -15.39 7.66 19.64
CA LEU A 204 -16.23 7.41 20.81
C LEU A 204 -16.63 8.71 21.54
N GLY A 205 -16.49 9.87 20.89
CA GLY A 205 -16.69 11.20 21.47
C GLY A 205 -18.17 11.64 21.58
N ARG A 206 -18.52 12.25 22.73
CA ARG A 206 -19.88 12.63 23.20
C ARG A 206 -20.83 13.13 22.09
N GLY A 207 -21.89 12.36 21.89
CA GLY A 207 -22.99 12.63 20.96
C GLY A 207 -24.36 12.34 21.60
N ARG A 208 -25.43 12.95 21.08
CA ARG A 208 -26.80 13.05 21.65
C ARG A 208 -27.46 11.68 21.80
N GLU A 209 -28.50 11.58 22.64
CA GLU A 209 -29.17 10.32 23.05
C GLU A 209 -29.50 9.32 21.91
N GLY A 210 -29.72 9.77 20.67
CA GLY A 210 -29.91 8.91 19.48
C GLY A 210 -28.65 8.20 18.96
N GLU A 211 -27.45 8.71 19.22
CA GLU A 211 -26.17 8.09 18.83
C GLU A 211 -25.79 6.91 19.74
N THR A 212 -26.35 6.84 20.95
CA THR A 212 -26.04 5.79 21.94
C THR A 212 -26.45 4.39 21.47
N ARG A 213 -27.63 4.25 20.83
CA ARG A 213 -28.09 2.95 20.29
C ARG A 213 -27.26 2.50 19.09
N ILE A 214 -26.92 3.44 18.20
CA ILE A 214 -26.06 3.18 17.04
C ILE A 214 -24.65 2.79 17.51
N ARG A 215 -24.13 3.45 18.55
CA ARG A 215 -22.83 3.15 19.17
C ARG A 215 -22.80 1.75 19.79
N LYS A 216 -23.81 1.39 20.58
CA LYS A 216 -23.92 0.07 21.18
C LYS A 216 -23.96 -1.05 20.12
N GLY A 217 -24.76 -0.87 19.07
CA GLY A 217 -24.79 -1.82 17.95
C GLY A 217 -23.46 -1.91 17.18
N ARG A 218 -22.67 -0.84 17.10
CA ARG A 218 -21.32 -0.88 16.49
C ARG A 218 -20.32 -1.61 17.36
N GLU A 219 -20.32 -1.37 18.68
CA GLU A 219 -19.46 -2.06 19.64
C GLU A 219 -19.75 -3.57 19.66
N GLU A 220 -21.03 -3.96 19.74
CA GLU A 220 -21.47 -5.37 19.70
C GLU A 220 -20.99 -6.08 18.43
N ALA A 221 -21.09 -5.42 17.28
CA ALA A 221 -20.73 -6.03 16.03
C ALA A 221 -19.20 -6.11 15.84
N VAL A 222 -18.41 -5.25 16.49
CA VAL A 222 -16.94 -5.37 16.52
C VAL A 222 -16.55 -6.54 17.43
N GLU A 223 -17.25 -6.72 18.55
CA GLU A 223 -17.06 -7.89 19.41
C GLU A 223 -17.45 -9.20 18.70
N GLU A 224 -18.50 -9.23 17.88
CA GLU A 224 -18.81 -10.40 17.03
C GLU A 224 -17.63 -10.73 16.09
N ALA A 225 -17.04 -9.71 15.47
CA ALA A 225 -15.85 -9.90 14.63
C ALA A 225 -14.65 -10.41 15.43
N VAL A 226 -14.43 -9.90 16.65
CA VAL A 226 -13.38 -10.35 17.56
C VAL A 226 -13.57 -11.81 17.93
N GLU A 227 -14.78 -12.23 18.29
CA GLU A 227 -15.07 -13.63 18.65
C GLU A 227 -14.80 -14.59 17.49
N VAL A 228 -15.21 -14.23 16.28
CA VAL A 228 -14.94 -15.05 15.09
C VAL A 228 -13.43 -15.11 14.81
N ILE A 229 -12.73 -13.97 14.86
CA ILE A 229 -11.28 -13.91 14.62
C ILE A 229 -10.53 -14.73 15.68
N ALA A 230 -10.90 -14.60 16.95
CA ALA A 230 -10.31 -15.34 18.07
C ALA A 230 -10.51 -16.85 17.90
N GLY A 231 -11.70 -17.28 17.48
CA GLY A 231 -12.00 -18.68 17.18
C GLY A 231 -11.19 -19.26 16.01
N CYS A 232 -10.74 -18.41 15.09
CA CYS A 232 -9.89 -18.80 13.96
C CYS A 232 -8.39 -18.70 14.22
N SER A 233 -7.95 -18.29 15.42
CA SER A 233 -6.55 -17.94 15.70
C SER A 233 -5.54 -19.04 15.33
N ASP A 234 -5.78 -20.28 15.77
CA ASP A 234 -4.86 -21.40 15.53
C ASP A 234 -4.82 -21.80 14.04
N ASP A 235 -5.96 -21.74 13.36
CA ASP A 235 -6.04 -22.01 11.92
C ASP A 235 -5.33 -20.90 11.12
N ILE A 236 -5.43 -19.63 11.55
CA ILE A 236 -4.70 -18.50 10.93
C ILE A 236 -3.18 -18.72 11.09
N ARG A 237 -2.73 -19.07 12.30
CA ARG A 237 -1.31 -19.35 12.57
C ARG A 237 -0.81 -20.51 11.71
N THR A 238 -1.54 -21.62 11.72
CA THR A 238 -1.21 -22.82 10.94
C THR A 238 -1.13 -22.52 9.44
N LEU A 239 -2.04 -21.70 8.91
CA LEU A 239 -2.00 -21.29 7.50
C LEU A 239 -0.77 -20.44 7.18
N TRP A 240 -0.38 -19.53 8.08
CA TRP A 240 0.76 -18.65 7.86
C TRP A 240 2.08 -19.39 7.92
N GLU A 241 2.27 -20.27 8.90
CA GLU A 241 3.51 -21.01 9.11
C GLU A 241 3.74 -22.16 8.11
N ASP A 242 2.74 -22.47 7.27
CA ASP A 242 2.84 -23.56 6.31
C ASP A 242 3.84 -23.27 5.16
N GLU A 243 4.80 -24.19 4.99
CA GLU A 243 5.86 -24.08 3.98
C GLU A 243 5.32 -24.08 2.54
N THR A 244 4.26 -24.84 2.27
CA THR A 244 3.64 -24.92 0.94
C THR A 244 2.98 -23.60 0.58
N VAL A 245 2.28 -22.99 1.53
CA VAL A 245 1.70 -21.65 1.41
C VAL A 245 2.79 -20.62 1.10
N HIS A 246 3.89 -20.60 1.86
CA HIS A 246 5.01 -19.71 1.60
C HIS A 246 5.65 -19.93 0.23
N ALA A 247 5.84 -21.19 -0.19
CA ALA A 247 6.39 -21.53 -1.50
C ALA A 247 5.49 -21.05 -2.66
N VAL A 248 4.17 -21.16 -2.49
CA VAL A 248 3.17 -20.68 -3.46
C VAL A 248 3.19 -19.16 -3.56
N LEU A 249 3.18 -18.46 -2.42
CA LEU A 249 3.28 -17.01 -2.36
C LEU A 249 4.57 -16.52 -3.06
N ALA A 250 5.69 -17.20 -2.81
CA ALA A 250 6.97 -16.91 -3.45
C ALA A 250 6.90 -17.09 -4.98
N LYS A 251 6.35 -18.21 -5.47
CA LYS A 251 6.19 -18.46 -6.92
C LYS A 251 5.30 -17.43 -7.60
N ARG A 252 4.29 -16.91 -6.89
CA ARG A 252 3.38 -15.86 -7.39
C ARG A 252 3.95 -14.46 -7.24
N ASN A 253 5.16 -14.31 -6.70
CA ASN A 253 5.78 -13.04 -6.35
C ASN A 253 4.88 -12.18 -5.46
N ILE A 254 4.22 -12.82 -4.49
CA ILE A 254 3.40 -12.18 -3.47
C ILE A 254 4.20 -12.23 -2.17
N ARG A 255 4.55 -11.06 -1.65
CA ARG A 255 5.17 -10.87 -0.34
C ARG A 255 4.16 -10.18 0.54
N ILE A 256 3.67 -10.87 1.56
CA ILE A 256 2.63 -10.35 2.45
C ILE A 256 3.28 -9.64 3.65
N ASP A 257 4.42 -10.15 4.09
CA ASP A 257 5.34 -9.60 5.08
C ASP A 257 5.94 -8.22 4.70
N ASP A 258 6.01 -7.93 3.41
CA ASP A 258 6.45 -6.62 2.90
C ASP A 258 5.27 -5.63 2.72
N GLN A 259 4.01 -6.08 2.88
CA GLN A 259 2.84 -5.23 2.71
C GLN A 259 2.61 -4.36 3.97
N PRO A 260 2.18 -3.10 3.81
CA PRO A 260 1.84 -2.28 4.95
C PRO A 260 0.58 -2.84 5.65
N GLY A 261 0.53 -2.77 6.99
CA GLY A 261 -0.53 -3.40 7.77
C GLY A 261 -0.33 -4.91 7.95
N PHE A 262 0.91 -5.40 7.85
CA PHE A 262 1.24 -6.79 8.12
C PHE A 262 1.21 -7.10 9.62
N PHE A 263 0.48 -8.15 9.98
CA PHE A 263 0.18 -8.56 11.36
C PHE A 263 0.21 -10.07 11.58
N LEU A 264 0.59 -10.88 10.56
CA LEU A 264 0.53 -12.34 10.68
C LEU A 264 1.58 -12.92 11.65
N ASP A 265 2.68 -12.20 11.88
CA ASP A 265 3.67 -12.59 12.92
C ASP A 265 3.16 -12.31 14.35
N ASP A 266 2.11 -11.50 14.48
CA ASP A 266 1.51 -11.07 15.76
C ASP A 266 0.15 -11.76 16.01
N VAL A 267 -0.18 -12.84 15.30
CA VAL A 267 -1.52 -13.46 15.29
C VAL A 267 -2.02 -13.72 16.71
N GLU A 268 -1.26 -14.41 17.55
CA GLU A 268 -1.71 -14.81 18.89
C GLU A 268 -2.11 -13.60 19.75
N ARG A 269 -1.35 -12.51 19.62
CA ARG A 269 -1.58 -11.28 20.39
C ARG A 269 -2.78 -10.51 19.85
N ILE A 270 -2.93 -10.43 18.54
CA ILE A 270 -3.96 -9.61 17.87
C ILE A 270 -5.33 -10.31 17.85
N THR A 271 -5.36 -11.65 17.78
CA THR A 271 -6.59 -12.44 17.81
C THR A 271 -7.13 -12.65 19.24
N SER A 272 -6.38 -12.25 20.27
CA SER A 272 -6.83 -12.31 21.65
C SER A 272 -8.12 -11.50 21.85
N ARG A 273 -9.09 -12.07 22.59
CA ARG A 273 -10.35 -11.40 22.92
C ARG A 273 -10.15 -10.08 23.64
N ASN A 274 -9.10 -10.00 24.46
CA ASN A 274 -8.75 -8.81 25.24
C ASN A 274 -7.69 -7.94 24.54
N TYR A 275 -7.50 -8.11 23.23
CA TYR A 275 -6.52 -7.35 22.48
C TYR A 275 -6.81 -5.84 22.49
N GLU A 276 -5.81 -5.08 22.95
CA GLU A 276 -5.76 -3.63 22.81
C GLU A 276 -4.62 -3.20 21.86
N PRO A 277 -4.89 -2.32 20.88
CA PRO A 277 -3.86 -1.83 19.96
C PRO A 277 -2.71 -1.11 20.67
N SER A 278 -1.48 -1.56 20.46
CA SER A 278 -0.28 -0.82 20.87
C SER A 278 -0.02 0.38 19.96
N ASP A 279 0.86 1.29 20.38
CA ASP A 279 1.29 2.41 19.54
C ASP A 279 1.91 1.91 18.22
N ASP A 280 2.67 0.82 18.28
CA ASP A 280 3.29 0.17 17.12
C ASP A 280 2.24 -0.40 16.16
N ASP A 281 1.20 -1.06 16.70
CA ASP A 281 0.10 -1.58 15.87
C ASP A 281 -0.61 -0.45 15.11
N VAL A 282 -0.90 0.66 15.78
CA VAL A 282 -1.54 1.81 15.12
C VAL A 282 -0.64 2.41 14.05
N ILE A 283 0.66 2.51 14.28
CA ILE A 283 1.62 3.04 13.30
C ILE A 283 1.72 2.14 12.07
N ARG A 284 1.76 0.82 12.26
CA ARG A 284 1.79 -0.18 11.18
C ARG A 284 0.46 -0.32 10.44
N ALA A 285 -0.67 -0.08 11.11
CA ALA A 285 -2.00 -0.23 10.54
C ALA A 285 -2.17 0.58 9.24
N ARG A 286 -2.71 -0.08 8.22
CA ARG A 286 -2.90 0.47 6.88
C ARG A 286 -4.38 0.77 6.64
N LEU A 287 -4.66 2.05 6.41
CA LEU A 287 -5.91 2.52 5.83
C LEU A 287 -5.57 3.43 4.66
N ARG A 288 -5.99 3.05 3.44
CA ARG A 288 -5.67 3.85 2.25
C ARG A 288 -6.55 5.11 2.23
N THR A 289 -5.91 6.28 2.25
CA THR A 289 -6.56 7.59 2.14
C THR A 289 -6.89 7.94 0.70
N MET A 290 -8.12 8.38 0.44
CA MET A 290 -8.56 8.96 -0.83
C MET A 290 -8.94 10.43 -0.66
N GLY A 291 -8.45 11.29 -1.54
CA GLY A 291 -8.59 12.73 -1.41
C GLY A 291 -7.58 13.33 -0.43
N VAL A 292 -7.94 14.46 0.19
CA VAL A 292 -7.09 15.19 1.12
C VAL A 292 -7.70 15.18 2.52
N GLN A 293 -6.92 14.76 3.51
CA GLN A 293 -7.28 14.82 4.92
C GLN A 293 -6.46 15.91 5.62
N GLU A 294 -7.16 16.72 6.42
CA GLU A 294 -6.56 17.76 7.24
C GLU A 294 -6.46 17.29 8.69
N TYR A 295 -5.32 17.58 9.30
CA TYR A 295 -5.00 17.21 10.67
C TYR A 295 -4.54 18.45 11.43
N SER A 296 -5.37 18.97 12.34
CA SER A 296 -4.97 20.04 13.25
C SER A 296 -4.48 19.46 14.57
N PHE A 297 -3.29 19.87 15.00
CA PHE A 297 -2.66 19.49 16.25
C PHE A 297 -2.39 20.73 17.08
N ILE A 298 -2.72 20.67 18.37
CA ILE A 298 -2.25 21.65 19.35
C ILE A 298 -1.15 20.98 20.14
N PHE A 299 0.07 21.52 20.05
CA PHE A 299 1.20 20.91 20.73
C PHE A 299 1.05 21.02 22.25
N GLU A 300 1.20 19.88 22.93
CA GLU A 300 0.96 19.77 24.36
C GLU A 300 2.17 20.19 25.21
N LYS A 301 3.39 20.00 24.69
CA LYS A 301 4.64 20.19 25.44
C LYS A 301 5.72 20.85 24.57
N GLY A 302 6.66 21.53 25.23
CA GLY A 302 7.82 22.20 24.62
C GLY A 302 7.64 23.71 24.45
N SER A 303 8.64 24.36 23.85
CA SER A 303 8.65 25.82 23.58
C SER A 303 7.52 26.29 22.66
N GLU A 304 6.87 25.36 21.96
CA GLU A 304 5.75 25.59 21.05
C GLU A 304 4.40 25.16 21.65
N ALA A 305 4.32 24.87 22.95
CA ALA A 305 3.07 24.46 23.58
C ALA A 305 1.96 25.49 23.31
N GLY A 306 0.79 25.00 22.86
CA GLY A 306 -0.34 25.84 22.46
C GLY A 306 -0.27 26.41 21.03
N ARG A 307 0.79 26.12 20.26
CA ARG A 307 0.84 26.43 18.83
C ARG A 307 0.06 25.40 18.02
N GLU A 308 -0.71 25.89 17.06
CA GLU A 308 -1.45 25.06 16.12
C GLU A 308 -0.57 24.68 14.93
N TRP A 309 -0.56 23.39 14.61
CA TRP A 309 0.06 22.82 13.42
C TRP A 309 -1.01 22.13 12.59
N ILE A 310 -1.05 22.42 11.30
CA ILE A 310 -2.00 21.81 10.37
C ILE A 310 -1.21 20.98 9.36
N MET A 311 -1.48 19.68 9.32
CA MET A 311 -0.89 18.77 8.34
C MET A 311 -1.93 18.31 7.32
N TYR A 312 -1.55 18.36 6.05
CA TYR A 312 -2.38 17.87 4.95
C TYR A 312 -1.82 16.54 4.43
N ASP A 313 -2.59 15.45 4.56
CA ASP A 313 -2.31 14.14 3.97
C ASP A 313 -3.11 13.98 2.67
N VAL A 314 -2.43 14.09 1.53
CA VAL A 314 -3.06 14.00 0.21
C VAL A 314 -2.93 12.60 -0.38
N GLY A 315 -3.94 12.16 -1.15
CA GLY A 315 -3.89 10.92 -1.90
C GLY A 315 -2.72 10.89 -2.88
N GLY A 316 -1.90 9.84 -2.81
CA GLY A 316 -0.67 9.69 -3.60
C GLY A 316 -0.84 9.06 -4.99
N ALA A 317 -2.01 8.46 -5.25
CA ALA A 317 -2.34 7.83 -6.52
C ALA A 317 -2.52 8.88 -7.62
N ARG A 318 -2.15 8.54 -8.86
CA ARG A 318 -2.10 9.50 -9.99
C ARG A 318 -3.43 10.22 -10.23
N SER A 319 -4.55 9.54 -10.11
CA SER A 319 -5.90 10.09 -10.29
C SER A 319 -6.27 11.18 -9.27
N TYR A 320 -5.59 11.25 -8.13
CA TYR A 320 -5.87 12.23 -7.08
C TYR A 320 -4.87 13.39 -7.04
N ARG A 321 -3.84 13.39 -7.89
CA ARG A 321 -2.76 14.40 -7.84
C ARG A 321 -3.23 15.81 -8.19
N SER A 322 -4.24 15.95 -9.06
CA SER A 322 -4.81 17.26 -9.41
C SER A 322 -5.41 17.98 -8.20
N ALA A 323 -5.85 17.24 -7.17
CA ALA A 323 -6.39 17.80 -5.94
C ALA A 323 -5.33 18.45 -5.02
N TRP A 324 -4.03 18.37 -5.35
CA TRP A 324 -2.97 18.93 -4.52
C TRP A 324 -2.84 20.45 -4.69
N TYR A 325 -3.15 20.97 -5.88
CA TYR A 325 -2.92 22.36 -6.25
C TYR A 325 -3.51 23.39 -5.27
N PRO A 326 -4.77 23.23 -4.77
CA PRO A 326 -5.34 24.16 -3.80
C PRO A 326 -4.55 24.27 -2.48
N TYR A 327 -3.76 23.26 -2.13
CA TYR A 327 -3.00 23.19 -0.88
C TYR A 327 -1.56 23.71 -1.02
N PHE A 328 -1.15 24.16 -2.21
CA PHE A 328 0.16 24.80 -2.40
C PHE A 328 0.19 26.27 -1.99
N MET A 329 -0.98 26.88 -1.74
CA MET A 329 -1.04 28.24 -1.21
C MET A 329 -0.85 28.23 0.31
N ASP A 330 -0.03 29.15 0.81
CA ASP A 330 0.24 29.39 2.24
C ASP A 330 0.79 28.18 3.02
N VAL A 331 1.39 27.21 2.35
CA VAL A 331 2.10 26.10 3.02
C VAL A 331 3.49 26.56 3.46
N ASN A 332 3.88 26.27 4.71
CA ASN A 332 5.20 26.63 5.23
C ASN A 332 6.27 25.63 4.82
N ALA A 333 5.93 24.33 4.81
CA ALA A 333 6.86 23.28 4.44
C ALA A 333 6.17 22.11 3.74
N ILE A 334 6.92 21.44 2.87
CA ILE A 334 6.51 20.16 2.27
C ILE A 334 7.44 19.07 2.77
N ILE A 335 6.85 17.98 3.28
CA ILE A 335 7.57 16.73 3.52
C ILE A 335 7.20 15.79 2.37
N PHE A 336 8.16 15.54 1.49
CA PHE A 336 8.03 14.61 0.38
C PHE A 336 8.53 13.23 0.79
N LEU A 337 7.67 12.22 0.68
CA LEU A 337 8.00 10.84 0.99
C LEU A 337 8.25 10.06 -0.29
N ALA A 338 9.49 9.63 -0.48
CA ALA A 338 9.94 8.77 -1.55
C ALA A 338 10.25 7.37 -0.99
N PRO A 339 9.39 6.35 -1.23
CA PRO A 339 9.74 4.99 -0.86
C PRO A 339 10.87 4.52 -1.78
N ILE A 340 12.03 4.14 -1.23
CA ILE A 340 13.17 3.69 -2.05
C ILE A 340 13.22 2.17 -2.21
N SER A 341 12.49 1.42 -1.40
CA SER A 341 12.39 -0.04 -1.49
C SER A 341 11.64 -0.53 -2.73
N VAL A 342 10.92 0.34 -3.44
CA VAL A 342 10.07 0.01 -4.60
C VAL A 342 10.81 0.10 -5.94
N PHE A 343 12.15 0.06 -5.92
CA PHE A 343 13.02 0.20 -7.09
C PHE A 343 12.74 -0.87 -8.16
N ASP A 344 12.19 -2.01 -7.80
CA ASP A 344 11.86 -3.15 -8.66
C ASP A 344 10.35 -3.35 -8.88
N GLU A 345 9.51 -2.41 -8.45
CA GLU A 345 8.06 -2.54 -8.48
C GLU A 345 7.40 -1.63 -9.52
N PRO A 346 6.43 -2.14 -10.30
CA PRO A 346 5.62 -1.31 -11.17
C PRO A 346 4.48 -0.59 -10.41
N LEU A 347 3.98 0.52 -10.94
CA LEU A 347 2.78 1.17 -10.40
C LEU A 347 1.57 0.24 -10.46
N ALA A 348 0.63 0.43 -9.55
CA ALA A 348 -0.63 -0.30 -9.57
C ALA A 348 -1.53 0.17 -10.73
N GLU A 349 -1.46 1.48 -11.00
CA GLU A 349 -2.24 2.20 -12.02
C GLU A 349 -1.68 2.01 -13.43
N ASP A 350 -0.36 1.86 -13.56
CA ASP A 350 0.32 1.66 -14.84
C ASP A 350 1.51 0.70 -14.71
N ARG A 351 1.30 -0.54 -15.17
CA ARG A 351 2.30 -1.61 -15.06
C ARG A 351 3.56 -1.39 -15.89
N LYS A 352 3.56 -0.42 -16.80
CA LYS A 352 4.73 -0.07 -17.61
C LYS A 352 5.69 0.87 -16.90
N VAL A 353 5.23 1.53 -15.83
CA VAL A 353 6.02 2.55 -15.14
C VAL A 353 6.52 2.00 -13.81
N ASN A 354 7.82 2.16 -13.56
CA ASN A 354 8.44 1.83 -12.28
C ASN A 354 8.05 2.85 -11.20
N ARG A 355 7.80 2.39 -9.97
CA ARG A 355 7.38 3.25 -8.85
C ARG A 355 8.45 4.26 -8.44
N LEU A 356 9.71 3.85 -8.38
CA LEU A 356 10.82 4.76 -8.04
C LEU A 356 10.97 5.86 -9.11
N GLU A 357 10.81 5.51 -10.38
CA GLU A 357 10.80 6.48 -11.48
C GLU A 357 9.65 7.48 -11.36
N ASP A 358 8.43 7.02 -11.05
CA ASP A 358 7.30 7.91 -10.77
C ASP A 358 7.58 8.86 -9.60
N SER A 359 8.27 8.39 -8.55
CA SER A 359 8.72 9.23 -7.43
C SER A 359 9.72 10.31 -7.89
N PHE A 360 10.67 9.99 -8.78
CA PHE A 360 11.59 10.99 -9.35
C PHE A 360 10.87 12.03 -10.20
N LEU A 361 9.92 11.61 -11.04
CA LEU A 361 9.11 12.50 -11.86
C LEU A 361 8.27 13.44 -11.00
N LEU A 362 7.66 12.89 -9.94
CA LEU A 362 6.87 13.66 -9.01
C LEU A 362 7.72 14.67 -8.21
N TRP A 363 8.89 14.26 -7.73
CA TRP A 363 9.83 15.15 -7.04
C TRP A 363 10.32 16.28 -7.94
N LYS A 364 10.66 15.97 -9.20
CA LYS A 364 11.01 16.97 -10.21
C LYS A 364 9.88 17.99 -10.38
N ALA A 365 8.63 17.54 -10.48
CA ALA A 365 7.48 18.41 -10.63
C ALA A 365 7.28 19.33 -9.42
N VAL A 366 7.41 18.80 -8.20
CA VAL A 366 7.34 19.59 -6.95
C VAL A 366 8.46 20.63 -6.91
N CYS A 367 9.70 20.23 -7.20
CA CYS A 367 10.85 21.13 -7.21
C CYS A 367 10.71 22.25 -8.25
N SER A 368 10.14 21.95 -9.43
CA SER A 368 9.98 22.90 -10.54
C SER A 368 8.85 23.92 -10.34
N SER A 369 8.00 23.74 -9.33
CA SER A 369 6.82 24.58 -9.14
C SER A 369 7.19 25.98 -8.66
N LYS A 370 6.77 27.00 -9.41
CA LYS A 370 6.93 28.42 -9.03
C LYS A 370 6.11 28.79 -7.79
N LEU A 371 4.97 28.12 -7.58
CA LEU A 371 4.14 28.33 -6.37
C LEU A 371 4.87 27.86 -5.09
N LEU A 372 5.80 26.92 -5.24
CA LEU A 372 6.59 26.36 -4.15
C LEU A 372 8.01 26.94 -4.14
N ALA A 373 8.24 28.10 -4.77
CA ALA A 373 9.56 28.72 -4.89
C ALA A 373 10.21 28.95 -3.52
N LYS A 374 9.44 29.51 -2.58
CA LYS A 374 9.90 29.87 -1.21
C LYS A 374 9.59 28.81 -0.16
N VAL A 375 8.90 27.74 -0.53
CA VAL A 375 8.49 26.68 0.42
C VAL A 375 9.68 25.77 0.73
N GLN A 376 9.90 25.51 2.02
CA GLN A 376 10.92 24.55 2.45
C GLN A 376 10.54 23.13 2.02
N LEU A 377 11.43 22.47 1.25
CA LEU A 377 11.25 21.09 0.82
C LEU A 377 12.10 20.15 1.68
N ILE A 378 11.47 19.14 2.25
CA ILE A 378 12.08 18.13 3.11
C ILE A 378 11.83 16.77 2.49
N LEU A 379 12.88 16.01 2.24
CA LEU A 379 12.80 14.69 1.60
C LEU A 379 12.98 13.57 2.62
N PHE A 380 11.99 12.68 2.71
CA PHE A 380 12.11 11.40 3.40
C PHE A 380 12.35 10.30 2.37
N LEU A 381 13.55 9.72 2.41
CA LEU A 381 13.87 8.49 1.70
C LEU A 381 13.37 7.33 2.56
N ASN A 382 12.10 6.97 2.37
CA ASN A 382 11.38 6.10 3.28
C ASN A 382 11.49 4.61 2.88
N LYS A 383 11.11 3.73 3.81
CA LYS A 383 11.15 2.26 3.69
C LYS A 383 12.57 1.72 3.58
N CYS A 384 13.50 2.31 4.32
CA CYS A 384 14.88 1.85 4.39
C CYS A 384 14.98 0.42 4.97
N ASP A 385 14.04 0.02 5.84
CA ASP A 385 13.92 -1.33 6.40
C ASP A 385 13.58 -2.37 5.32
N LEU A 386 12.60 -2.06 4.46
CA LEU A 386 12.20 -2.93 3.35
C LEU A 386 13.29 -2.98 2.27
N LEU A 387 13.98 -1.86 2.03
CA LEU A 387 15.15 -1.86 1.15
C LEU A 387 16.22 -2.80 1.68
N GLN A 388 16.56 -2.70 2.97
CA GLN A 388 17.56 -3.56 3.60
C GLN A 388 17.20 -5.05 3.44
N ARG A 389 15.97 -5.42 3.81
CA ARG A 389 15.48 -6.81 3.66
C ARG A 389 15.59 -7.31 2.21
N LYS A 390 15.25 -6.47 1.22
CA LYS A 390 15.40 -6.84 -0.20
C LYS A 390 16.85 -7.06 -0.61
N LEU A 391 17.77 -6.23 -0.14
CA LEU A 391 19.20 -6.40 -0.44
C LEU A 391 19.78 -7.66 0.20
N GLU A 392 19.42 -7.96 1.45
CA GLU A 392 19.82 -9.18 2.17
C GLU A 392 19.31 -10.45 1.48
N ARG A 393 18.12 -10.39 0.87
CA ARG A 393 17.56 -11.46 0.02
C ARG A 393 18.24 -11.58 -1.35
N GLY A 394 19.24 -10.75 -1.63
CA GLY A 394 20.03 -10.79 -2.87
C GLY A 394 19.42 -10.03 -4.06
N GLN A 395 18.39 -9.20 -3.85
CA GLN A 395 17.87 -8.35 -4.93
C GLN A 395 18.93 -7.34 -5.37
N GLN A 396 19.07 -7.16 -6.68
CA GLN A 396 20.14 -6.38 -7.30
C GLN A 396 19.59 -5.06 -7.84
N ILE A 397 20.06 -3.92 -7.31
CA ILE A 397 19.60 -2.59 -7.73
C ILE A 397 19.85 -2.35 -9.23
N ARG A 398 21.02 -2.76 -9.73
CA ARG A 398 21.42 -2.57 -11.14
C ARG A 398 20.45 -3.17 -12.16
N ARG A 399 19.67 -4.19 -11.79
CA ARG A 399 18.70 -4.83 -12.70
C ARG A 399 17.53 -3.92 -13.04
N SER A 400 17.06 -3.12 -12.07
CA SER A 400 15.93 -2.21 -12.24
C SER A 400 16.37 -0.76 -12.42
N VAL A 401 17.58 -0.42 -11.95
CA VAL A 401 18.16 0.92 -12.05
C VAL A 401 19.54 0.81 -12.72
N PRO A 402 19.60 0.74 -14.06
CA PRO A 402 20.87 0.59 -14.79
C PRO A 402 21.88 1.72 -14.50
N SER A 403 21.40 2.93 -14.22
CA SER A 403 22.21 4.09 -13.83
C SER A 403 22.98 3.91 -12.52
N PHE A 404 22.63 2.90 -11.72
CA PHE A 404 23.39 2.51 -10.53
C PHE A 404 24.78 1.97 -10.88
N GLY A 405 24.97 1.40 -12.08
CA GLY A 405 26.25 0.88 -12.55
C GLY A 405 26.86 -0.17 -11.61
N ASP A 406 28.17 -0.09 -11.42
CA ASP A 406 28.96 -1.06 -10.65
C ASP A 406 29.14 -0.69 -9.16
N ARG A 407 28.24 0.16 -8.63
CA ARG A 407 28.29 0.53 -7.21
C ARG A 407 27.98 -0.67 -6.31
N PRO A 408 28.52 -0.71 -5.07
CA PRO A 408 28.23 -1.78 -4.13
C PRO A 408 26.72 -1.91 -3.88
N ASN A 409 26.18 -3.14 -3.95
CA ASN A 409 24.77 -3.43 -3.68
C ASN A 409 24.47 -3.49 -2.17
N GLU A 410 25.01 -2.52 -1.43
CA GLU A 410 24.95 -2.41 0.03
C GLU A 410 24.00 -1.28 0.44
N HIS A 411 23.31 -1.44 1.56
CA HIS A 411 22.28 -0.52 2.04
C HIS A 411 22.73 0.95 2.04
N THR A 412 23.89 1.25 2.63
CA THR A 412 24.42 2.61 2.72
C THR A 412 24.78 3.19 1.35
N ALA A 413 25.38 2.39 0.46
CA ALA A 413 25.74 2.82 -0.89
C ALA A 413 24.50 3.13 -1.74
N VAL A 414 23.46 2.30 -1.63
CA VAL A 414 22.18 2.47 -2.33
C VAL A 414 21.44 3.71 -1.83
N ILE A 415 21.35 3.92 -0.51
CA ILE A 415 20.75 5.14 0.07
C ILE A 415 21.50 6.38 -0.40
N LYS A 416 22.84 6.36 -0.36
CA LYS A 416 23.67 7.49 -0.82
C LYS A 416 23.42 7.80 -2.29
N TYR A 417 23.32 6.78 -3.13
CA TYR A 417 23.00 6.93 -4.55
C TYR A 417 21.63 7.57 -4.77
N PHE A 418 20.55 7.03 -4.18
CA PHE A 418 19.22 7.60 -4.35
C PHE A 418 19.12 9.02 -3.78
N ARG A 419 19.73 9.28 -2.61
CA ARG A 419 19.84 10.63 -2.05
C ARG A 419 20.48 11.60 -3.03
N GLN A 420 21.56 11.19 -3.70
CA GLN A 420 22.24 12.01 -4.70
C GLN A 420 21.34 12.29 -5.91
N GLN A 421 20.63 11.28 -6.43
CA GLN A 421 19.68 11.48 -7.54
C GLN A 421 18.60 12.52 -7.21
N PHE A 422 17.99 12.44 -6.02
CA PHE A 422 17.00 13.44 -5.58
C PHE A 422 17.62 14.83 -5.37
N ARG A 423 18.87 14.89 -4.88
CA ARG A 423 19.62 16.14 -4.72
C ARG A 423 19.88 16.82 -6.05
N ASP A 424 20.31 16.06 -7.06
CA ASP A 424 20.61 16.57 -8.38
C ASP A 424 19.35 17.10 -9.08
N ILE A 425 18.22 16.41 -8.92
CA ILE A 425 16.91 16.90 -9.39
C ILE A 425 16.55 18.22 -8.68
N SER A 426 16.67 18.27 -7.34
CA SER A 426 16.34 19.50 -6.61
C SER A 426 17.22 20.67 -7.04
N LYS A 427 18.54 20.47 -7.12
CA LYS A 427 19.49 21.51 -7.55
C LYS A 427 19.22 22.00 -8.96
N LYS A 428 18.86 21.10 -9.89
CA LYS A 428 18.68 21.43 -11.31
C LYS A 428 17.36 22.14 -11.60
N TYR A 429 16.28 21.77 -10.92
CA TYR A 429 14.93 22.18 -11.31
C TYR A 429 14.30 23.21 -10.37
N SER A 430 14.86 23.46 -9.19
CA SER A 430 14.33 24.48 -8.29
C SER A 430 14.45 25.90 -8.89
N PRO A 431 13.34 26.69 -8.92
CA PRO A 431 13.34 28.06 -9.43
C PRO A 431 14.31 29.00 -8.70
N GLU A 432 14.49 28.78 -7.41
CA GLU A 432 15.38 29.53 -6.54
C GLU A 432 16.31 28.56 -5.79
N PRO A 433 17.57 28.96 -5.50
CA PRO A 433 18.48 28.17 -4.68
C PRO A 433 17.84 27.85 -3.32
N ARG A 434 17.81 26.57 -2.96
CA ARG A 434 17.22 26.10 -1.71
C ARG A 434 18.10 25.05 -1.03
N GLY A 435 18.05 25.02 0.29
CA GLY A 435 18.70 23.98 1.09
C GLY A 435 18.14 22.59 0.74
N PHE A 436 19.01 21.59 0.74
CA PHE A 436 18.61 20.20 0.50
C PHE A 436 18.53 19.43 1.82
N TYR A 437 17.33 19.33 2.37
CA TYR A 437 17.04 18.58 3.59
C TYR A 437 16.56 17.18 3.22
N SER A 438 17.34 16.15 3.59
CA SER A 438 16.95 14.77 3.33
C SER A 438 17.32 13.84 4.46
N PHE A 439 16.41 12.92 4.76
CA PHE A 439 16.49 11.98 5.86
C PHE A 439 16.19 10.57 5.35
N PRO A 440 17.09 9.59 5.53
CA PRO A 440 16.72 8.19 5.40
C PRO A 440 15.77 7.82 6.54
N THR A 441 14.61 7.24 6.21
CA THR A 441 13.58 6.94 7.20
C THR A 441 13.01 5.54 7.01
N SER A 442 12.56 4.98 8.13
CA SER A 442 11.59 3.90 8.18
C SER A 442 10.50 4.41 9.10
N VAL A 443 9.46 5.04 8.54
CA VAL A 443 8.42 5.71 9.37
C VAL A 443 7.63 4.77 10.27
N VAL A 444 7.83 3.46 10.15
CA VAL A 444 7.32 2.44 11.08
C VAL A 444 8.18 2.32 12.35
N ASP A 445 9.45 2.75 12.32
CA ASP A 445 10.29 2.86 13.51
C ASP A 445 9.95 4.15 14.25
N ILE A 446 9.13 4.01 15.30
CA ILE A 446 8.65 5.11 16.13
C ILE A 446 9.81 5.91 16.75
N LYS A 447 10.86 5.23 17.23
CA LYS A 447 11.95 5.87 17.98
C LYS A 447 12.82 6.70 17.05
N ALA A 448 13.29 6.11 15.94
CA ALA A 448 14.11 6.83 14.97
C ALA A 448 13.32 7.96 14.28
N THR A 449 12.03 7.73 14.02
CA THR A 449 11.16 8.73 13.41
C THR A 449 10.93 9.90 14.36
N ALA A 450 10.71 9.68 15.67
CA ALA A 450 10.55 10.76 16.64
C ALA A 450 11.76 11.71 16.67
N VAL A 451 12.99 11.18 16.60
CA VAL A 451 14.22 11.98 16.52
C VAL A 451 14.23 12.81 15.23
N THR A 452 13.94 12.16 14.09
CA THR A 452 13.90 12.82 12.77
C THR A 452 12.85 13.94 12.75
N LEU A 453 11.66 13.70 13.29
CA LEU A 453 10.60 14.69 13.37
C LEU A 453 10.97 15.86 14.27
N GLY A 454 11.72 15.63 15.36
CA GLY A 454 12.28 16.68 16.20
C GLY A 454 13.16 17.66 15.39
N THR A 455 14.09 17.13 14.61
CA THR A 455 14.97 17.92 13.73
C THR A 455 14.19 18.64 12.63
N VAL A 456 13.23 17.97 12.00
CA VAL A 456 12.37 18.55 10.96
C VAL A 456 11.55 19.71 11.52
N ARG A 457 10.90 19.51 12.67
CA ARG A 457 10.10 20.54 13.35
C ARG A 457 10.94 21.77 13.65
N GLU A 458 12.12 21.59 14.25
CA GLU A 458 13.02 22.70 14.57
C GLU A 458 13.45 23.47 13.32
N GLY A 459 13.77 22.75 12.24
CA GLY A 459 14.11 23.35 10.94
C GLY A 459 12.98 24.17 10.34
N ILE A 460 11.75 23.65 10.37
CA ILE A 460 10.54 24.36 9.89
C ILE A 460 10.29 25.60 10.73
N LEU A 461 10.37 25.47 12.06
CA LEU A 461 10.15 26.58 12.99
C LEU A 461 11.16 27.71 12.77
N ARG A 462 12.44 27.38 12.65
CA ARG A 462 13.51 28.36 12.44
C ARG A 462 13.28 29.17 11.16
N ASN A 463 12.99 28.50 10.05
CA ASN A 463 12.72 29.18 8.78
C ASN A 463 11.46 30.05 8.86
N HIS A 464 10.39 29.53 9.46
CA HIS A 464 9.16 30.29 9.63
C HIS A 464 9.33 31.55 10.51
N LEU A 465 10.23 31.52 11.50
CA LEU A 465 10.54 32.70 12.32
C LEU A 465 11.39 33.73 11.56
N GLN A 466 12.32 33.27 10.70
CA GLN A 466 13.09 34.14 9.82
C GLN A 466 12.18 34.86 8.80
N ASP A 467 11.24 34.13 8.19
CA ASP A 467 10.27 34.71 7.25
C ASP A 467 9.30 35.70 7.91
N ALA A 468 9.07 35.57 9.22
CA ALA A 468 8.21 36.45 10.00
C ALA A 468 8.91 37.69 10.55
N GLU A 469 10.17 37.96 10.16
CA GLU A 469 11.01 39.07 10.64
C GLU A 469 11.19 39.11 12.19
N LEU A 470 11.07 37.96 12.84
CA LEU A 470 11.15 37.85 14.30
C LEU A 470 12.55 37.50 14.83
N ILE A 471 13.53 37.25 13.94
CA ILE A 471 14.95 37.01 14.23
C ILE A 471 15.81 37.50 13.07
#